data_AF-A0A371YZ16-F1
#
_entry.id   AF-A0A371YZ16-F1
#
_cell.length_a   1.000
_cell.length_b   1.000
_cell.length_c   1.000
_cell.angle_alpha   90.00
_cell.angle_beta   90.00
_cell.angle_gamma   90.00
#
_symmetry.space_group_name_H-M   'P 1'
#
loop_
_entity.id
_entity.type
_entity.pdbx_description
1 polymer ?
#
loop_
_entity_poly.entity_id
_entity_poly.type
_entity_poly.pdbx_seq_one_letter_code
_entity_poly.pdbx_strand_id
1 'polypeptide(L)'
;MCSNLPDGCSQTDIDRQFRKENSALADKARRAEKLAKMLKDCLYEAKWLFGNDGCAETLDWLPDCISEVEGEVKRLDSGLIELEDKWEASRSMFLEAAE
;
A
#
# COMPACT_ATOMS: atom_id res chain seq x y z
N MET A 1 32.08 -7.78 -25.63
CA MET A 1 31.98 -8.22 -24.22
C MET A 1 30.51 -8.43 -23.94
N CYS A 2 30.15 -9.61 -23.45
CA CYS A 2 28.77 -10.06 -23.32
C CYS A 2 28.07 -9.33 -22.18
N SER A 3 26.89 -8.80 -22.50
CA SER A 3 25.93 -8.16 -21.62
C SER A 3 25.42 -9.17 -20.59
N ASN A 4 25.75 -8.96 -19.31
CA ASN A 4 25.14 -9.67 -18.18
C ASN A 4 24.06 -8.81 -17.53
N LEU A 5 23.14 -8.28 -18.33
CA LEU A 5 21.87 -7.82 -17.81
C LEU A 5 20.92 -9.03 -17.79
N PRO A 6 20.23 -9.32 -16.68
CA PRO A 6 19.23 -10.37 -16.65
C PRO A 6 18.16 -10.06 -17.72
N ASP A 7 18.00 -10.98 -18.66
CA ASP A 7 17.00 -11.03 -19.74
C ASP A 7 16.31 -9.71 -20.12
N GLY A 8 16.93 -8.95 -21.02
CA GLY A 8 16.24 -8.17 -22.05
C GLY A 8 15.37 -6.98 -21.63
N CYS A 9 15.27 -6.62 -20.36
CA CYS A 9 14.53 -5.41 -19.94
C CYS A 9 15.41 -4.17 -20.07
N SER A 10 14.95 -3.17 -20.84
CA SER A 10 15.59 -1.86 -20.88
C SER A 10 15.28 -1.04 -19.62
N GLN A 11 16.08 -0.01 -19.31
CA GLN A 11 15.74 0.93 -18.23
C GLN A 11 14.33 1.53 -18.41
N THR A 12 13.88 1.71 -19.65
CA THR A 12 12.53 2.20 -19.94
C THR A 12 11.44 1.20 -19.55
N ASP A 13 11.71 -0.11 -19.68
CA ASP A 13 10.78 -1.17 -19.24
C ASP A 13 10.70 -1.23 -17.72
N ILE A 14 11.83 -1.08 -17.03
CA ILE A 14 11.90 -1.00 -15.56
C ILE A 14 11.12 0.20 -15.05
N ASP A 15 11.34 1.39 -15.63
CA ASP A 15 10.60 2.60 -15.24
C ASP A 15 9.10 2.50 -15.54
N ARG A 16 8.73 1.80 -16.61
CA ARG A 16 7.32 1.55 -16.93
C ARG A 16 6.69 0.60 -15.92
N GLN A 17 7.39 -0.47 -15.57
CA GLN A 17 6.92 -1.45 -14.59
C GLN A 17 6.78 -0.82 -13.20
N PHE A 18 7.81 -0.07 -12.76
CA PHE A 18 7.77 0.68 -11.51
C PHE A 18 6.57 1.61 -11.45
N ARG A 19 6.35 2.45 -12.47
CA ARG A 19 5.19 3.37 -12.49
C ARG A 19 3.85 2.65 -12.40
N LYS A 20 3.73 1.51 -13.07
CA LYS A 20 2.50 0.69 -13.04
C LYS A 20 2.25 0.09 -11.65
N GLU A 21 3.28 -0.49 -11.05
CA GLU A 21 3.18 -1.09 -9.72
C GLU A 21 2.97 -0.05 -8.63
N ASN A 22 3.70 1.07 -8.69
CA ASN A 22 3.58 2.18 -7.76
C ASN A 22 2.16 2.79 -7.82
N SER A 23 1.65 3.09 -9.01
CA SER A 23 0.27 3.58 -9.15
C SER A 23 -0.76 2.60 -8.59
N ALA A 24 -0.58 1.30 -8.82
CA ALA A 24 -1.51 0.29 -8.33
C ALA A 24 -1.46 0.14 -6.80
N LEU A 25 -0.27 0.23 -6.18
CA LEU A 25 -0.09 0.22 -4.73
C LEU A 25 -0.64 1.50 -4.10
N ALA A 26 -0.32 2.67 -4.63
CA ALA A 26 -0.84 3.95 -4.16
C ALA A 26 -2.37 4.01 -4.22
N ASP A 27 -2.97 3.49 -5.29
CA ASP A 27 -4.44 3.39 -5.40
C ASP A 27 -5.06 2.43 -4.40
N LYS A 28 -4.35 1.36 -4.03
CA LYS A 28 -4.79 0.45 -2.95
C LYS A 28 -4.67 1.13 -1.59
N ALA A 29 -3.54 1.79 -1.30
CA ALA A 29 -3.31 2.50 -0.04
C ALA A 29 -4.40 3.56 0.19
N ARG A 30 -4.65 4.42 -0.80
CA ARG A 30 -5.71 5.43 -0.75
C ARG A 30 -7.11 4.85 -0.49
N ARG A 31 -7.43 3.69 -1.09
CA ARG A 31 -8.71 3.01 -0.85
C ARG A 31 -8.81 2.43 0.55
N ALA A 32 -7.72 1.85 1.06
CA ALA A 32 -7.65 1.31 2.41
C ALA A 32 -7.78 2.44 3.46
N GLU A 33 -7.10 3.56 3.27
CA GLU A 33 -7.24 4.76 4.13
C GLU A 33 -8.68 5.26 4.16
N LYS A 34 -9.32 5.37 2.98
CA LYS A 34 -10.72 5.77 2.89
C LYS A 34 -11.64 4.80 3.64
N LEU A 35 -11.41 3.50 3.51
CA LEU A 35 -12.18 2.48 4.22
C LEU A 35 -11.98 2.58 5.74
N ALA A 36 -10.74 2.72 6.21
CA ALA A 36 -10.44 2.89 7.63
C ALA A 36 -11.16 4.11 8.21
N LYS A 37 -11.18 5.22 7.47
CA LYS A 37 -11.94 6.42 7.86
C LYS A 37 -13.44 6.13 7.93
N MET A 38 -14.02 5.52 6.91
CA MET A 38 -15.45 5.18 6.90
C MET A 38 -15.83 4.27 8.08
N LEU A 39 -15.01 3.28 8.41
CA LEU A 39 -15.24 2.40 9.56
C LEU A 39 -15.20 3.16 10.89
N LYS A 40 -14.26 4.09 11.05
CA LYS A 40 -14.18 4.97 12.23
C LYS A 40 -15.41 5.87 12.34
N ASP A 41 -15.85 6.44 11.23
CA ASP A 41 -17.06 7.27 11.18
C ASP A 41 -18.29 6.42 11.56
N CYS A 42 -18.42 5.19 11.04
CA CYS A 42 -19.47 4.25 11.43
C CYS A 42 -19.43 3.89 12.92
N LEU A 43 -18.24 3.64 13.48
CA LEU A 43 -18.08 3.35 14.91
C LEU A 43 -18.51 4.55 15.77
N TYR A 44 -18.15 5.76 15.35
CA TYR A 44 -18.55 6.98 16.04
C TYR A 44 -20.08 7.15 16.01
N GLU A 45 -20.70 6.99 14.84
CA GLU A 45 -22.17 7.06 14.69
C GLU A 45 -22.89 5.99 15.51
N ALA A 46 -22.38 4.75 15.51
CA ALA A 46 -22.94 3.67 16.30
C ALA A 46 -22.90 3.97 17.80
N LYS A 47 -21.76 4.46 18.32
CA LYS A 47 -21.64 4.88 19.73
C LYS A 47 -22.58 6.03 20.08
N TRP A 48 -22.78 6.96 19.14
CA TRP A 48 -23.66 8.11 19.36
C TRP A 48 -25.14 7.71 19.36
N LEU A 49 -25.58 6.85 18.43
CA LEU A 49 -26.98 6.44 18.28
C LEU A 49 -27.43 5.45 19.36
N PHE A 50 -26.59 4.47 19.68
CA PHE A 50 -26.98 3.33 20.51
C PHE A 50 -26.44 3.41 21.95
N GLY A 51 -25.67 4.46 22.26
CA GLY A 51 -24.87 4.48 23.48
C GLY A 51 -23.89 3.31 23.53
N ASN A 52 -23.37 2.99 24.71
CA ASN A 52 -22.53 1.80 24.88
C ASN A 52 -23.33 0.49 24.98
N ASP A 53 -24.67 0.55 25.12
CA ASP A 53 -25.48 -0.60 25.50
C ASP A 53 -26.37 -1.16 24.37
N GLY A 54 -26.61 -0.42 23.28
CA GLY A 54 -27.62 -0.80 22.28
C GLY A 54 -27.15 -1.67 21.10
N CYS A 55 -25.84 -1.80 20.87
CA CYS A 55 -25.27 -2.57 19.75
C CYS A 55 -23.93 -3.23 20.11
N ALA A 56 -23.87 -4.00 21.20
CA ALA A 56 -22.63 -4.61 21.70
C ALA A 56 -21.84 -5.35 20.60
N GLU A 57 -22.48 -6.25 19.83
CA GLU A 57 -21.78 -7.03 18.79
C GLU A 57 -21.13 -6.16 17.70
N THR A 58 -21.83 -5.13 17.20
CA THR A 58 -21.30 -4.22 16.18
C THR A 58 -20.22 -3.29 16.75
N LEU A 59 -20.40 -2.83 17.99
CA LEU A 59 -19.43 -1.99 18.70
C LEU A 59 -18.15 -2.75 19.08
N ASP A 60 -18.25 -4.07 19.26
CA ASP A 60 -17.13 -4.96 19.54
C ASP A 60 -16.39 -5.39 18.26
N TRP A 61 -17.10 -5.61 17.15
CA TRP A 61 -16.50 -6.06 15.88
C TRP A 61 -15.85 -4.94 15.04
N LEU A 62 -16.41 -3.72 15.06
CA LEU A 62 -15.88 -2.59 14.28
C LEU A 62 -14.44 -2.21 14.64
N PRO A 63 -14.02 -2.16 15.92
CA PRO A 63 -12.63 -1.94 16.30
C PRO A 63 -11.64 -2.92 15.66
N ASP A 64 -11.98 -4.21 15.62
CA ASP A 64 -11.13 -5.24 15.01
C ASP A 64 -10.99 -5.00 13.51
N CYS A 65 -12.09 -4.70 12.81
CA CYS A 65 -12.06 -4.34 11.40
C CYS A 65 -11.22 -3.09 11.12
N ILE A 66 -11.33 -2.07 11.97
CA ILE A 66 -10.50 -0.87 11.84
C ILE A 66 -9.03 -1.25 12.00
N SER A 67 -8.69 -2.08 12.99
CA SER A 67 -7.31 -2.52 13.24
C SER A 67 -6.74 -3.30 12.05
N GLU A 68 -7.52 -4.21 11.46
CA GLU A 68 -7.12 -4.97 10.27
C GLU A 68 -6.85 -4.05 9.08
N VAL A 69 -7.76 -3.10 8.81
CA VAL A 69 -7.59 -2.16 7.69
C VAL A 69 -6.42 -1.21 7.93
N GLU A 70 -6.20 -0.73 9.15
CA GLU A 70 -5.03 0.09 9.49
C GLU A 70 -3.72 -0.69 9.37
N GLY A 71 -3.72 -1.98 9.72
CA GLY A 71 -2.58 -2.87 9.48
C GLY A 71 -2.28 -3.01 7.98
N GLU A 72 -3.33 -3.15 7.17
CA GLU A 72 -3.20 -3.22 5.71
C GLU A 72 -2.69 -1.90 5.11
N VAL A 73 -3.13 -0.74 5.61
CA VAL A 73 -2.59 0.58 5.20
C VAL A 73 -1.08 0.63 5.45
N LYS A 74 -0.62 0.29 6.66
CA LYS A 74 0.81 0.28 6.99
C LYS A 74 1.61 -0.68 6.11
N ARG A 75 1.04 -1.83 5.77
CA ARG A 75 1.67 -2.81 4.87
C ARG A 75 1.80 -2.25 3.45
N LEU A 76 0.78 -1.56 2.95
CA LEU A 76 0.80 -0.94 1.63
C LEU A 76 1.80 0.22 1.56
N ASP A 77 1.87 1.06 2.59
CA ASP A 77 2.87 2.13 2.70
C ASP A 77 4.30 1.56 2.73
N SER A 78 4.53 0.51 3.51
CA SER A 78 5.82 -0.18 3.53
C SER A 78 6.17 -0.76 2.16
N GLY A 79 5.18 -1.32 1.45
CA GLY A 79 5.34 -1.85 0.10
C GLY A 79 5.67 -0.78 -0.95
N LEU A 80 5.20 0.46 -0.78
CA LEU A 80 5.60 1.59 -1.63
C LEU A 80 7.08 1.93 -1.45
N ILE A 81 7.54 2.01 -0.19
CA ILE A 81 8.95 2.28 0.14
C ILE A 81 9.85 1.17 -0.43
N GLU A 82 9.51 -0.11 -0.21
CA GLU A 82 10.28 -1.23 -0.75
C GLU A 82 10.33 -1.24 -2.28
N LEU A 83 9.26 -0.81 -2.95
CA LEU A 83 9.21 -0.72 -4.40
C LEU A 83 10.11 0.40 -4.92
N GLU A 84 10.15 1.54 -4.22
CA GLU A 84 11.06 2.65 -4.51
C GLU A 84 12.52 2.23 -4.34
N ASP A 85 12.86 1.57 -3.22
CA ASP A 85 14.21 1.05 -2.96
C ASP A 85 14.66 0.07 -4.05
N LYS A 86 13.78 -0.85 -4.48
CA LYS A 86 14.07 -1.81 -5.57
C LYS A 86 14.30 -1.10 -6.90
N TRP A 87 13.51 -0.06 -7.19
CA TRP A 87 13.67 0.72 -8.42
C TRP A 87 14.99 1.50 -8.41
N GLU A 88 15.37 2.11 -7.29
CA GLU A 88 16.65 2.81 -7.15
C GLU A 88 17.85 1.86 -7.29
N ALA A 89 17.80 0.70 -6.63
CA ALA A 89 18.83 -0.32 -6.77
C ALA A 89 18.98 -0.80 -8.22
N SER A 90 17.86 -1.06 -8.90
CA SER A 90 17.85 -1.46 -10.31
C SER A 90 18.48 -0.38 -11.19
N ARG A 91 18.12 0.89 -10.99
CA ARG A 91 18.66 2.01 -11.75
C ARG A 91 20.17 2.20 -11.53
N SER A 92 20.66 2.01 -10.31
CA SER A 92 22.10 2.08 -10.01
C SER A 92 22.89 1.05 -10.81
N MET A 93 22.41 -0.19 -10.88
CA MET A 93 23.07 -1.27 -11.62
C MET A 93 23.16 -0.97 -13.13
N PHE A 94 22.15 -0.31 -13.71
CA PHE A 94 22.19 0.11 -15.12
C PHE A 94 23.17 1.25 -15.38
N LEU A 95 23.31 2.19 -14.43
CA LEU A 95 24.30 3.27 -14.55
C LEU A 95 25.73 2.72 -14.47
N GLU A 96 26.01 1.83 -13.53
CA GLU A 96 27.32 1.16 -13.40
C GLU A 96 27.65 0.27 -14.61
N ALA A 97 26.65 -0.33 -15.26
CA ALA A 97 26.85 -1.13 -16.48
C ALA A 97 27.06 -0.30 -17.76
N ALA A 98 26.81 1.02 -17.70
CA ALA A 98 26.95 1.95 -18.82
C ALA A 98 28.28 2.74 -18.79
N GLU A 99 29.05 2.64 -17.71
CA GLU A 99 30.42 3.16 -17.56
C GLU A 99 31.48 2.18 -18.09
#